data_AF-A0A0D0K393-F1
#
_entry.id   AF-A0A0D0K393-F1
#
_cell.length_a   1.000
_cell.length_b   1.000
_cell.length_c   1.000
_cell.angle_alpha   90.00
_cell.angle_beta   90.00
_cell.angle_gamma   90.00
#
_symmetry.space_group_name_H-M   'P 1'
#
loop_
_entity.id
_entity.type
_entity.pdbx_description
1 polymer ?
#
loop_
_entity_poly.entity_id
_entity_poly.type
_entity_poly.pdbx_seq_one_letter_code
_entity_poly.pdbx_strand_id
1 'polypeptide(L)'
;MARKEKKKADKHGKRDDRSQQAESSAARRAAPSVPKSFLYVGGRDCQVAHLRQIAGNFDAELIHHDGGLREAVSRIDTLLPSVDCVFCPIDCISHDACLRVKSGCKKFGKTFIPLRNGSKSSLERALQTMSDRRAAD
;
A
#
# COMPACT_ATOMS: atom_id res chain seq x y z
N MET A 1 23.32 -46.14 -36.09
CA MET A 1 22.00 -45.50 -35.91
C MET A 1 22.20 -44.21 -35.15
N ALA A 2 21.65 -43.13 -35.70
CA ALA A 2 22.06 -41.75 -35.45
C ALA A 2 21.56 -41.16 -34.12
N ARG A 3 22.34 -40.17 -33.70
CA ARG A 3 22.17 -39.23 -32.59
C ARG A 3 20.75 -38.67 -32.47
N LYS A 4 20.26 -38.50 -31.24
CA LYS A 4 19.48 -37.31 -30.88
C LYS A 4 19.64 -36.95 -29.41
N GLU A 5 20.75 -36.26 -29.15
CA GLU A 5 20.92 -35.35 -28.04
C GLU A 5 20.24 -34.02 -28.41
N LYS A 6 19.28 -33.56 -27.60
CA LYS A 6 18.83 -32.17 -27.48
C LYS A 6 18.13 -32.04 -26.12
N LYS A 7 18.26 -31.00 -25.29
CA LYS A 7 19.18 -29.85 -25.17
C LYS A 7 18.66 -29.10 -23.93
N LYS A 8 19.56 -28.72 -23.00
CA LYS A 8 19.64 -27.55 -22.08
C LYS A 8 18.35 -26.74 -21.75
N ALA A 9 18.16 -26.08 -20.61
CA ALA A 9 19.02 -25.43 -19.62
C ALA A 9 18.15 -25.21 -18.37
N ASP A 10 18.61 -25.43 -17.14
CA ASP A 10 19.31 -24.46 -16.29
C ASP A 10 18.64 -23.07 -16.21
N LYS A 11 18.38 -22.63 -14.98
CA LYS A 11 18.83 -21.35 -14.40
C LYS A 11 17.75 -20.43 -13.81
N HIS A 12 18.15 -19.90 -12.65
CA HIS A 12 17.73 -18.67 -11.97
C HIS A 12 16.56 -18.82 -10.99
N GLY A 13 16.76 -18.76 -9.68
CA GLY A 13 17.55 -17.75 -8.97
C GLY A 13 16.56 -16.70 -8.45
N LYS A 14 16.20 -16.79 -7.17
CA LYS A 14 16.82 -16.02 -6.08
C LYS A 14 16.12 -14.67 -5.89
N ARG A 15 15.94 -14.32 -4.62
CA ARG A 15 15.61 -13.01 -4.03
C ARG A 15 14.11 -12.72 -3.91
N ASP A 16 13.59 -12.88 -2.70
CA ASP A 16 13.35 -11.81 -1.70
C ASP A 16 11.96 -11.21 -1.97
N ASP A 17 11.00 -11.34 -1.06
CA ASP A 17 10.96 -10.43 0.08
C ASP A 17 10.49 -11.12 1.36
N ARG A 18 11.49 -11.39 2.20
CA ARG A 18 11.36 -11.44 3.64
C ARG A 18 11.05 -10.01 4.12
N SER A 19 9.82 -9.76 4.53
CA SER A 19 9.46 -8.69 5.48
C SER A 19 8.24 -9.19 6.26
N GLN A 20 8.33 -9.97 7.35
CA GLN A 20 8.94 -9.68 8.65
C GLN A 20 8.98 -8.19 9.04
N GLN A 21 8.25 -7.89 10.12
CA GLN A 21 8.24 -6.68 10.96
C GLN A 21 7.33 -5.54 10.47
N ALA A 22 6.48 -4.92 11.29
CA ALA A 22 6.59 -4.74 12.74
C ALA A 22 5.24 -4.78 13.47
N GLU A 23 5.10 -5.76 14.37
CA GLU A 23 4.48 -5.48 15.67
C GLU A 23 5.46 -4.61 16.49
N SER A 24 4.88 -3.72 17.29
CA SER A 24 5.47 -3.03 18.45
C SER A 24 6.33 -1.79 18.21
N SER A 25 5.70 -0.61 18.35
CA SER A 25 6.25 0.50 19.14
C SER A 25 5.13 1.41 19.66
N ALA A 26 4.45 0.93 20.70
CA ALA A 26 3.78 1.79 21.66
C ALA A 26 4.86 2.52 22.49
N ALA A 27 5.37 3.67 22.03
CA ALA A 27 6.00 4.68 22.87
C ALA A 27 6.40 5.95 22.09
N ARG A 28 5.56 6.99 22.16
CA ARG A 28 5.87 8.33 22.69
C ARG A 28 4.90 9.37 22.15
N ARG A 29 4.28 10.09 23.08
CA ARG A 29 3.56 11.34 22.86
C ARG A 29 4.52 12.34 22.19
N ALA A 30 4.26 12.66 20.94
CA ALA A 30 4.62 13.91 20.29
C ALA A 30 3.56 14.13 19.20
N ALA A 31 2.80 15.21 19.31
CA ALA A 31 1.99 15.73 18.22
C ALA A 31 2.80 16.83 17.49
N PRO A 32 2.44 17.28 16.27
CA PRO A 32 1.45 16.73 15.34
C PRO A 32 2.02 16.62 13.90
N SER A 33 2.08 15.46 13.24
CA SER A 33 2.47 15.46 11.82
C SER A 33 2.22 14.13 11.13
N VAL A 34 1.54 14.17 9.97
CA VAL A 34 1.34 13.09 8.98
C VAL A 34 0.66 11.77 9.44
N PRO A 35 -0.05 11.05 8.54
CA PRO A 35 -0.55 9.71 8.86
C PRO A 35 0.65 8.80 9.16
N LYS A 36 0.67 8.16 10.33
CA LYS A 36 1.80 7.30 10.74
C LYS A 36 1.82 6.03 9.92
N SER A 37 0.66 5.57 9.50
CA SER A 37 0.51 4.42 8.61
C SER A 37 -0.70 4.60 7.69
N PHE A 38 -0.54 4.20 6.44
CA PHE A 38 -1.62 4.24 5.45
C PHE A 38 -1.66 2.99 4.59
N LEU A 39 -2.88 2.58 4.25
CA LEU A 39 -3.12 1.47 3.36
C LEU A 39 -3.31 1.97 1.93
N TYR A 40 -2.59 1.40 0.97
CA TYR A 40 -2.75 1.67 -0.45
C TYR A 40 -3.35 0.43 -1.11
N VAL A 41 -4.60 0.54 -1.58
CA VAL A 41 -5.35 -0.59 -2.16
C VAL A 41 -5.43 -0.46 -3.67
N GLY A 42 -4.83 -1.41 -4.38
CA GLY A 42 -4.76 -1.45 -5.84
C GLY A 42 -3.46 -0.87 -6.38
N GLY A 43 -3.53 -0.32 -7.59
CA GLY A 43 -2.38 0.20 -8.32
C GLY A 43 -1.53 -0.89 -8.96
N ARG A 44 -0.34 -0.50 -9.42
CA ARG A 44 0.62 -1.41 -10.08
C ARG A 44 1.76 -1.73 -9.11
N ASP A 45 2.08 -3.01 -8.92
CA ASP A 45 3.18 -3.47 -8.06
C ASP A 45 4.52 -2.79 -8.39
N CYS A 46 4.79 -2.53 -9.67
CA CYS A 46 6.01 -1.86 -10.14
C CYS A 46 6.23 -0.46 -9.53
N GLN A 47 5.16 0.18 -9.04
CA GLN A 47 5.25 1.51 -8.44
C GLN A 47 5.37 1.47 -6.92
N VAL A 48 5.10 0.33 -6.27
CA VAL A 48 5.07 0.19 -4.81
C VAL A 48 6.42 0.54 -4.17
N ALA A 49 7.53 0.16 -4.80
CA ALA A 49 8.88 0.53 -4.33
C ALA A 49 9.05 2.07 -4.21
N HIS A 50 8.55 2.81 -5.20
CA HIS A 50 8.60 4.27 -5.16
C HIS A 50 7.60 4.87 -4.17
N LEU A 51 6.40 4.29 -4.05
CA LEU A 51 5.42 4.74 -3.06
C LEU A 51 5.97 4.56 -1.63
N ARG A 52 6.67 3.44 -1.38
CA ARG A 52 7.32 3.16 -0.08
C ARG A 52 8.44 4.15 0.20
N GLN A 53 9.23 4.51 -0.81
CA GLN A 53 10.25 5.56 -0.67
C GLN A 53 9.61 6.90 -0.30
N ILE A 54 8.55 7.31 -1.01
CA ILE A 54 7.81 8.54 -0.70
C ILE A 54 7.26 8.47 0.72
N ALA A 55 6.63 7.37 1.12
CA ALA A 55 6.12 7.19 2.48
C ALA A 55 7.24 7.38 3.54
N GLY A 56 8.41 6.79 3.31
CA GLY A 56 9.59 6.98 4.17
C GLY A 56 10.08 8.43 4.25
N ASN A 57 9.99 9.19 3.16
CA ASN A 57 10.29 10.63 3.17
C ASN A 57 9.32 11.44 4.05
N PHE A 58 8.09 10.95 4.26
CA PHE A 58 7.08 11.56 5.12
C PHE A 58 6.97 10.87 6.49
N ASP A 59 7.95 10.05 6.90
CA ASP A 59 7.92 9.28 8.15
C ASP A 59 6.62 8.45 8.31
N ALA A 60 6.07 8.00 7.19
CA ALA A 60 4.80 7.28 7.11
C ALA A 60 5.03 5.84 6.66
N GLU A 61 4.32 4.91 7.29
CA GLU A 61 4.35 3.50 6.93
C GLU A 61 3.36 3.22 5.80
N LEU A 62 3.86 2.69 4.68
CA LEU A 62 3.03 2.24 3.58
C LEU A 62 2.73 0.74 3.70
N ILE A 63 1.45 0.41 3.81
CA ILE A 63 0.94 -0.94 3.61
C ILE A 63 0.32 -1.01 2.21
N HIS A 64 0.79 -1.91 1.36
CA HIS A 64 0.23 -2.14 0.03
C HIS A 64 -0.65 -3.38 0.02
N HIS A 65 -1.76 -3.32 -0.71
CA HIS A 65 -2.63 -4.45 -0.99
C HIS A 65 -3.05 -4.40 -2.45
N ASP A 66 -2.96 -5.50 -3.21
CA ASP A 66 -3.21 -5.48 -4.66
C ASP A 66 -4.68 -5.22 -5.07
N GLY A 67 -5.60 -5.32 -4.11
CA GLY A 67 -7.02 -5.03 -4.34
C GLY A 67 -7.82 -6.23 -4.87
N GLY A 68 -7.46 -7.45 -4.49
CA GLY A 68 -8.28 -8.64 -4.75
C GLY A 68 -7.84 -9.48 -5.94
N LEU A 69 -6.77 -9.09 -6.63
CA LEU A 69 -6.17 -9.79 -7.75
C LEU A 69 -5.32 -11.00 -7.29
N ARG A 70 -4.58 -10.85 -6.19
CA ARG A 70 -3.71 -11.91 -5.65
C ARG A 70 -3.98 -12.16 -4.16
N GLU A 71 -4.29 -11.11 -3.40
CA GLU A 71 -4.61 -11.15 -1.99
C GLU A 71 -6.12 -11.11 -1.75
N ALA A 72 -6.59 -11.84 -0.73
CA ALA A 72 -7.99 -11.83 -0.38
C ALA A 72 -8.44 -10.45 0.10
N VAL A 73 -9.54 -9.94 -0.48
CA VAL A 73 -10.16 -8.66 -0.11
C VAL A 73 -10.51 -8.60 1.40
N SER A 74 -10.72 -9.75 2.05
CA SER A 74 -10.91 -9.86 3.49
C SER A 74 -9.72 -9.35 4.31
N ARG A 75 -8.49 -9.43 3.79
CA ARG A 75 -7.28 -8.94 4.47
C ARG A 75 -7.33 -7.42 4.68
N ILE A 76 -7.96 -6.68 3.76
CA ILE A 76 -8.19 -5.23 3.92
C ILE A 76 -8.92 -4.93 5.23
N ASP A 77 -9.93 -5.73 5.60
CA ASP A 77 -10.69 -5.56 6.84
C ASP A 77 -9.82 -5.69 8.09
N THR A 78 -8.80 -6.55 8.03
CA THR A 78 -7.83 -6.74 9.12
C THR A 78 -6.78 -5.63 9.19
N LEU A 79 -6.49 -4.97 8.05
CA LEU A 79 -5.52 -3.88 7.96
C LEU A 79 -6.12 -2.52 8.32
N LEU A 80 -7.41 -2.31 7.97
CA LEU A 80 -8.15 -1.08 8.25
C LEU A 80 -8.06 -0.56 9.70
N PRO A 81 -8.22 -1.38 10.76
CA PRO A 81 -8.10 -0.88 12.12
C PRO A 81 -6.69 -0.37 12.46
N SER A 82 -5.65 -0.95 11.84
CA SER A 82 -4.23 -0.66 12.12
C SER A 82 -3.68 0.57 11.40
N VAL A 83 -4.40 1.11 10.40
CA VAL A 83 -3.97 2.28 9.62
C VAL A 83 -4.76 3.54 9.97
N ASP A 84 -4.19 4.71 9.71
CA ASP A 84 -4.86 6.00 9.91
C ASP A 84 -5.73 6.40 8.71
N CYS A 85 -5.24 6.13 7.49
CA CYS A 85 -5.94 6.46 6.25
C CYS A 85 -5.74 5.40 5.17
N VAL A 86 -6.63 5.45 4.17
CA VAL A 86 -6.61 4.52 3.04
C VAL A 86 -6.61 5.30 1.74
N PHE A 87 -5.65 5.02 0.88
CA PHE A 87 -5.55 5.53 -0.47
C PHE A 87 -6.03 4.49 -1.47
N CYS A 88 -6.91 4.93 -2.36
CA CYS A 88 -7.58 4.06 -3.32
C CYS A 88 -7.50 4.67 -4.74
N PRO A 89 -6.52 4.30 -5.57
CA PRO A 89 -6.50 4.66 -6.98
C PRO A 89 -7.70 4.09 -7.74
N ILE A 90 -8.57 4.95 -8.27
CA ILE A 90 -9.79 4.56 -9.00
C ILE A 90 -9.45 3.89 -10.35
N ASP A 91 -8.31 4.23 -10.95
CA ASP A 91 -7.87 3.72 -12.25
C ASP A 91 -7.45 2.23 -12.24
N CYS A 92 -7.05 1.72 -11.07
CA CYS A 92 -6.45 0.38 -10.93
C CYS A 92 -6.92 -0.28 -9.63
N ILE A 93 -8.23 -0.48 -9.47
CA ILE A 93 -8.81 -1.23 -8.35
C ILE A 93 -10.00 -2.08 -8.80
N SER A 94 -10.13 -3.28 -8.26
CA SER A 94 -11.30 -4.14 -8.46
C SER A 94 -12.55 -3.53 -7.83
N HIS A 95 -13.70 -3.73 -8.46
CA HIS A 95 -14.99 -3.22 -7.94
C HIS A 95 -15.28 -3.70 -6.52
N ASP A 96 -15.10 -5.00 -6.25
CA ASP A 96 -15.25 -5.60 -4.92
C ASP A 96 -14.33 -4.97 -3.87
N ALA A 97 -13.06 -4.71 -4.20
CA ALA A 97 -12.12 -4.11 -3.28
C ALA A 97 -12.51 -2.67 -2.94
N CYS A 98 -12.95 -1.88 -3.93
CA CYS A 98 -13.44 -0.51 -3.70
C CYS A 98 -14.65 -0.50 -2.76
N LEU A 99 -15.64 -1.37 -3.00
CA LEU A 99 -16.81 -1.50 -2.13
C LEU A 99 -16.43 -1.92 -0.71
N ARG A 100 -15.49 -2.86 -0.57
CA ARG A 100 -15.01 -3.32 0.74
C ARG A 100 -14.29 -2.21 1.49
N VAL A 101 -13.35 -1.51 0.84
CA VAL A 101 -12.62 -0.40 1.46
C VAL A 101 -13.59 0.68 1.89
N LYS A 102 -14.52 1.09 1.01
CA LYS A 102 -15.51 2.12 1.34
C LYS A 102 -16.37 1.74 2.54
N SER A 103 -16.86 0.50 2.57
CA SER A 103 -17.68 -0.02 3.68
C SER A 103 -16.87 -0.17 4.96
N GLY A 104 -15.64 -0.66 4.85
CA GLY A 104 -14.72 -0.83 5.96
C GLY A 104 -14.29 0.50 6.57
N CYS A 105 -13.90 1.49 5.75
CA CYS A 105 -13.59 2.84 6.22
C CYS A 105 -14.78 3.46 6.96
N LYS A 106 -16.02 3.26 6.47
CA LYS A 106 -17.22 3.72 7.17
C LYS A 106 -17.43 3.00 8.50
N LYS A 107 -17.16 1.70 8.58
CA LYS A 107 -17.30 0.87 9.78
C LYS A 107 -16.25 1.22 10.85
N PHE A 108 -15.00 1.39 10.45
CA PHE A 108 -13.87 1.68 11.36
C PHE A 108 -13.62 3.17 11.58
N GLY A 109 -14.39 4.05 10.92
CA GLY A 109 -14.23 5.51 11.02
C GLY A 109 -12.89 6.01 10.44
N LYS A 110 -12.35 5.32 9.44
CA LYS A 110 -11.04 5.65 8.83
C LYS A 110 -11.20 6.59 7.65
N THR A 111 -10.20 7.44 7.44
CA THR A 111 -10.21 8.39 6.32
C THR A 111 -9.99 7.65 5.00
N PHE A 112 -11.01 7.66 4.14
CA PHE A 112 -10.94 7.11 2.79
C PHE A 112 -10.59 8.20 1.78
N ILE A 113 -9.55 7.99 0.99
CA ILE A 113 -9.05 8.97 0.02
C ILE A 113 -8.96 8.33 -1.36
N PRO A 114 -9.95 8.62 -2.22
CA PRO A 114 -9.86 8.22 -3.61
C PRO A 114 -8.77 9.03 -4.31
N LEU A 115 -7.87 8.33 -4.99
CA LEU A 115 -6.88 8.93 -5.88
C LEU A 115 -7.37 8.80 -7.32
N ARG A 116 -7.25 9.89 -8.09
CA ARG A 116 -7.65 9.90 -9.51
C ARG A 116 -6.83 8.90 -10.34
N ASN A 117 -5.57 8.69 -9.99
CA ASN A 117 -4.69 7.72 -10.63
C ASN A 117 -3.72 7.12 -9.60
N GLY A 118 -3.12 5.97 -9.94
CA GLY A 118 -2.11 5.31 -9.13
C GLY A 118 -0.70 5.86 -9.31
N SER A 119 -0.55 7.16 -9.53
CA SER A 119 0.74 7.80 -9.79
C SER A 119 1.42 8.27 -8.51
N LYS A 120 2.75 8.22 -8.49
CA LYS A 120 3.60 8.73 -7.39
C LYS A 120 3.25 10.15 -6.97
N SER A 121 3.15 11.06 -7.94
CA SER A 121 2.86 12.48 -7.71
C SER A 121 1.49 12.70 -7.06
N SER A 122 0.50 11.84 -7.36
CA SER A 122 -0.83 11.94 -6.76
C SER A 122 -0.81 11.54 -5.28
N LEU A 123 -0.07 10.48 -4.93
CA LEU A 123 0.14 10.10 -3.54
C LEU A 123 0.92 11.19 -2.80
N GLU A 124 2.04 11.63 -3.36
CA GLU A 124 2.91 12.64 -2.76
C GLU A 124 2.15 13.94 -2.47
N ARG A 125 1.37 14.42 -3.44
CA ARG A 125 0.52 15.62 -3.24
C ARG A 125 -0.53 15.41 -2.17
N ALA A 126 -1.11 14.20 -2.07
CA ALA A 126 -2.09 13.90 -1.04
C ALA A 126 -1.45 13.88 0.35
N LEU A 127 -0.27 13.27 0.50
CA LEU A 127 0.51 13.27 1.74
C LEU A 127 0.96 14.69 2.12
N GLN A 128 1.45 15.48 1.16
CA GLN A 128 1.79 16.90 1.38
C GLN A 128 0.57 17.69 1.85
N THR A 129 -0.58 17.52 1.20
CA THR A 129 -1.83 18.22 1.60
C THR A 129 -2.25 17.82 3.01
N MET A 130 -2.10 16.55 3.41
CA MET A 130 -2.36 16.12 4.78
C MET A 130 -1.37 16.67 5.80
N SER A 131 -0.10 16.74 5.41
CA SER A 131 0.96 17.30 6.23
C SER A 131 0.71 18.79 6.47
N ASP A 132 0.40 19.52 5.41
CA ASP A 132 0.14 20.96 5.41
C ASP A 132 -1.10 21.32 6.23
N ARG A 133 -2.22 20.61 6.01
CA ARG A 133 -3.48 20.83 6.76
C ARG A 133 -3.37 20.57 8.26
N ARG A 134 -2.38 19.79 8.70
CA ARG A 134 -2.11 19.50 10.12
C ARG A 134 -1.02 20.38 10.72
N ALA A 135 -0.21 21.03 9.88
CA ALA A 135 0.78 22.02 10.31
C ALA A 135 0.17 23.41 10.52
N ALA A 136 -1.00 23.66 9.93
CA ALA A 136 -1.73 24.92 10.05
C ALA A 136 -2.75 24.96 11.22
N ASP A 137 -2.84 23.90 12.03
CA ASP A 137 -3.72 23.80 13.21
C ASP A 137 -2.92 23.90 14.52
#